data_AF-A0A6V8N495-F1
#
_entry.id   AF-A0A6V8N495-F1
#
_cell.length_a   1.000
_cell.length_b   1.000
_cell.length_c   1.000
_cell.angle_alpha   90.00
_cell.angle_beta   90.00
_cell.angle_gamma   90.00
#
_symmetry.space_group_name_H-M   'P 1'
#
loop_
_entity.id
_entity.type
_entity.pdbx_description
1 polymer ?
#
loop_
_entity_poly.entity_id
_entity_poly.type
_entity_poly.pdbx_seq_one_letter_code
_entity_poly.pdbx_strand_id
1 'polypeptide(L)'
;MSNAANNLSIYLIVLCNALCHAMLIWRLKLDTASKLRFCALGGGIPLAVILAMRLMVAIGVMHARVAEQGMLERSITMLGSVLLLAGPFLATGAALMYRRRSQVEVSAG
;
A
#
# COMPACT_ATOMS: atom_id res chain seq x y z
N MET A 1 -27.50 5.39 -3.48
CA MET A 1 -26.27 5.26 -4.29
C MET A 1 -25.76 3.84 -4.15
N SER A 2 -25.56 3.11 -5.26
CA SER A 2 -25.26 1.67 -5.25
C SER A 2 -23.95 1.35 -4.53
N ASN A 3 -23.95 0.31 -3.68
CA ASN A 3 -22.77 -0.20 -2.96
C ASN A 3 -21.57 -0.51 -3.88
N ALA A 4 -21.80 -0.72 -5.19
CA ALA A 4 -20.74 -0.91 -6.18
C ALA A 4 -19.90 0.36 -6.43
N ALA A 5 -20.52 1.55 -6.40
CA ALA A 5 -19.84 2.82 -6.66
C ALA A 5 -18.87 3.21 -5.52
N ASN A 6 -19.25 2.95 -4.26
CA ASN A 6 -18.41 3.23 -3.10
C ASN A 6 -17.15 2.35 -3.10
N ASN A 7 -17.29 1.06 -3.41
CA ASN A 7 -16.14 0.15 -3.50
C ASN A 7 -15.18 0.55 -4.63
N LEU A 8 -15.72 0.98 -5.78
CA LEU A 8 -14.91 1.45 -6.90
C LEU A 8 -14.10 2.70 -6.54
N SER A 9 -14.71 3.65 -5.82
CA SER A 9 -14.01 4.88 -5.39
C SER A 9 -12.83 4.60 -4.45
N ILE A 10 -12.96 3.64 -3.52
CA ILE A 10 -11.86 3.26 -2.62
C ILE A 10 -10.70 2.65 -3.40
N TYR A 11 -10.98 1.75 -4.35
CA TYR A 11 -9.94 1.17 -5.19
C TYR A 11 -9.26 2.21 -6.07
N LEU A 12 -10.00 3.18 -6.61
CA LEU A 12 -9.43 4.30 -7.37
C LEU A 12 -8.53 5.18 -6.50
N ILE A 13 -8.92 5.51 -5.27
CA ILE A 13 -8.10 6.30 -4.35
C ILE A 13 -6.79 5.56 -4.03
N VAL A 14 -6.87 4.27 -3.72
CA VAL A 14 -5.68 3.44 -3.44
C VAL A 14 -4.77 3.35 -4.68
N LEU A 15 -5.34 3.21 -5.87
CA LEU A 15 -4.59 3.19 -7.13
C LEU A 15 -3.90 4.53 -7.39
N CYS A 16 -4.61 5.64 -7.25
CA CYS A 16 -4.03 6.99 -7.37
C CYS A 16 -2.91 7.22 -6.35
N ASN A 17 -3.09 6.76 -5.11
CA ASN A 17 -2.05 6.83 -4.07
C ASN A 17 -0.79 6.06 -4.48
N ALA A 18 -0.95 4.81 -4.92
CA ALA A 18 0.16 3.99 -5.39
C ALA A 18 0.88 4.61 -6.60
N LEU A 19 0.13 5.17 -7.57
CA LEU A 19 0.69 5.85 -8.74
C LEU A 19 1.46 7.12 -8.36
N CYS A 20 0.93 7.93 -7.45
CA CYS A 20 1.62 9.13 -6.97
C CYS A 20 2.97 8.78 -6.34
N HIS A 21 2.99 7.77 -5.47
CA HIS A 21 4.23 7.28 -4.86
C HIS A 21 5.18 6.63 -5.86
N ALA A 22 4.67 5.90 -6.86
CA ALA A 22 5.49 5.40 -7.95
C ALA A 22 6.18 6.55 -8.71
N MET A 23 5.47 7.62 -9.05
CA MET A 23 6.06 8.80 -9.68
C MET A 23 7.14 9.46 -8.80
N LEU A 24 6.91 9.54 -7.48
CA LEU A 24 7.90 10.06 -6.53
C LEU A 24 9.17 9.20 -6.50
N ILE A 25 9.03 7.88 -6.44
CA ILE A 25 10.16 6.94 -6.49
C ILE A 25 10.90 7.04 -7.82
N TRP A 26 10.18 7.19 -8.93
CA TRP A 26 10.76 7.34 -10.26
C TRP A 26 11.61 8.61 -10.41
N ARG A 27 11.25 9.69 -9.71
CA ARG A 27 12.03 10.94 -9.65
C ARG A 27 13.30 10.83 -8.80
N LEU A 28 13.46 9.79 -7.99
CA LEU A 28 14.70 9.58 -7.24
C LEU A 28 15.83 9.14 -8.19
N LYS A 29 17.06 9.62 -7.92
CA LYS A 29 18.28 9.17 -8.59
C LYS A 29 18.71 7.78 -8.08
N LEU A 30 17.88 6.79 -8.33
CA LEU A 30 18.11 5.37 -8.07
C LEU A 30 18.34 4.63 -9.39
N ASP A 31 19.00 3.47 -9.34
CA ASP A 31 19.07 2.57 -10.49
C ASP A 31 17.67 2.01 -10.82
N THR A 32 17.48 1.59 -12.06
CA THR A 32 16.19 1.10 -12.56
C THR A 32 15.69 -0.14 -11.80
N ALA A 33 16.59 -1.02 -11.35
CA ALA A 33 16.20 -2.24 -10.63
C ALA A 33 15.69 -1.90 -9.22
N SER A 34 16.35 -0.98 -8.51
CA SER A 34 15.88 -0.49 -7.21
C SER A 34 14.56 0.27 -7.33
N LYS A 35 14.39 1.10 -8.36
CA LYS A 35 13.11 1.78 -8.63
C LYS A 35 11.97 0.77 -8.79
N LEU A 36 12.17 -0.26 -9.60
CA LEU A 36 11.17 -1.30 -9.81
C LEU A 36 10.84 -2.05 -8.51
N ARG A 37 11.85 -2.38 -7.69
CA ARG A 37 11.63 -3.01 -6.37
C ARG A 37 10.78 -2.15 -5.44
N PHE A 38 11.10 -0.87 -5.30
CA PHE A 38 10.33 0.02 -4.42
C PHE A 38 8.93 0.33 -4.96
N CYS A 39 8.76 0.47 -6.27
CA CYS A 39 7.44 0.57 -6.89
C CYS A 39 6.62 -0.71 -6.70
N ALA A 40 7.23 -1.89 -6.84
CA ALA A 40 6.59 -3.17 -6.59
C ALA A 40 6.16 -3.31 -5.13
N LEU A 41 6.95 -2.82 -4.17
CA LEU A 41 6.54 -2.74 -2.76
C LEU A 41 5.37 -1.77 -2.56
N GLY A 42 5.44 -0.58 -3.16
CA GLY A 42 4.41 0.45 -3.05
C GLY A 42 3.05 0.02 -3.60
N GLY A 43 3.02 -0.77 -4.68
CA GLY A 43 1.78 -1.34 -5.23
C GLY A 43 1.40 -2.71 -4.64
N GLY A 44 2.40 -3.52 -4.30
CA GLY A 44 2.23 -4.89 -3.81
C GLY A 44 1.63 -4.95 -2.41
N ILE A 45 2.00 -4.02 -1.51
CA ILE A 45 1.42 -3.95 -0.17
C ILE A 45 -0.10 -3.71 -0.22
N PRO A 46 -0.61 -2.67 -0.93
CA PRO A 46 -2.05 -2.49 -1.12
C PRO A 46 -2.77 -3.70 -1.71
N LEU A 47 -2.19 -4.31 -2.75
CA LEU A 47 -2.75 -5.49 -3.41
C LEU A 47 -2.86 -6.69 -2.44
N ALA A 48 -1.82 -6.95 -1.67
CA ALA A 48 -1.79 -8.02 -0.68
C ALA A 48 -2.85 -7.82 0.41
N VAL A 49 -3.03 -6.59 0.90
CA VAL A 49 -4.05 -6.26 1.90
C VAL A 49 -5.46 -6.47 1.34
N ILE A 50 -5.72 -5.99 0.11
CA ILE A 50 -7.02 -6.19 -0.54
C ILE A 50 -7.31 -7.69 -0.70
N LEU A 51 -6.32 -8.46 -1.16
CA LEU A 51 -6.47 -9.90 -1.36
C LEU A 51 -6.70 -10.64 -0.04
N ALA A 52 -5.94 -10.31 1.01
CA ALA A 52 -6.09 -10.90 2.34
C ALA A 52 -7.48 -10.62 2.93
N MET A 53 -7.97 -9.39 2.81
CA MET A 53 -9.32 -9.02 3.24
C MET A 53 -10.40 -9.80 2.48
N ARG A 54 -10.26 -9.91 1.16
CA ARG A 54 -11.18 -10.67 0.32
C ARG A 54 -11.17 -12.16 0.67
N LEU A 55 -9.99 -12.71 0.96
CA LEU A 55 -9.84 -14.10 1.36
C LEU A 55 -10.52 -14.35 2.71
N MET A 56 -10.29 -13.51 3.73
CA MET A 56 -10.93 -13.63 5.05
C MET A 56 -12.46 -13.58 4.97
N VAL A 57 -13.01 -12.77 4.06
CA VAL A 57 -14.45 -12.75 3.78
C VAL A 57 -14.91 -14.03 3.07
N ALA A 58 -14.15 -14.50 2.06
CA ALA A 58 -14.52 -15.68 1.29
C ALA A 58 -14.52 -16.98 2.11
N ILE A 59 -13.62 -17.11 3.09
CA ILE A 59 -13.55 -18.27 4.00
C ILE A 59 -14.49 -18.15 5.21
N GLY A 60 -15.27 -17.07 5.30
CA GLY A 60 -16.24 -16.85 6.39
C GLY A 60 -15.64 -16.42 7.73
N VAL A 61 -14.36 -16.04 7.76
CA VAL A 61 -13.67 -15.55 8.97
C VAL A 61 -14.05 -14.09 9.28
N MET A 62 -14.48 -13.32 8.28
CA MET A 62 -14.97 -11.96 8.45
C MET A 62 -16.30 -11.73 7.71
N HIS A 63 -17.16 -10.93 8.32
CA HIS A 63 -18.37 -10.45 7.67
C HIS A 63 -18.03 -9.37 6.63
N ALA A 64 -18.67 -9.48 5.46
CA ALA A 64 -18.47 -8.56 4.35
C ALA A 64 -19.02 -7.15 4.66
N ARG A 65 -20.04 -7.05 5.51
CA ARG A 65 -20.63 -5.79 5.94
C ARG A 65 -19.99 -5.35 7.24
N VAL A 66 -19.37 -4.16 7.23
CA VAL A 66 -18.76 -3.54 8.41
C VAL A 66 -19.75 -3.37 9.57
N ALA A 67 -21.05 -3.27 9.28
CA ALA A 67 -22.11 -3.19 10.30
C ALA A 67 -22.33 -4.51 11.07
N GLU A 68 -21.96 -5.65 10.47
CA GLU A 68 -22.10 -7.00 11.05
C GLU A 68 -20.79 -7.47 11.71
N GLN A 69 -19.71 -6.73 11.52
CA GLN A 69 -18.39 -7.07 12.04
C GLN A 69 -18.32 -6.91 13.57
N GLY A 70 -17.84 -7.96 14.24
CA GLY A 70 -17.46 -7.89 15.65
C GLY A 70 -16.24 -6.97 15.90
N MET A 71 -15.90 -6.74 17.17
CA MET A 71 -14.83 -5.81 17.57
C MET A 71 -13.44 -6.19 17.00
N LEU A 72 -13.16 -7.49 16.88
CA LEU A 72 -11.91 -8.00 16.29
C LEU A 72 -11.86 -7.80 14.77
N GLU A 73 -12.92 -8.15 14.06
CA GLU A 73 -13.02 -7.96 12.59
C GLU A 73 -12.89 -6.47 12.21
N ARG A 74 -13.45 -5.60 13.05
CA ARG A 74 -13.36 -4.14 12.87
C ARG A 74 -11.95 -3.61 13.09
N SER A 75 -11.23 -4.17 14.07
CA SER A 75 -9.82 -3.85 14.31
C SER A 75 -8.94 -4.26 13.13
N ILE A 76 -9.17 -5.47 12.59
CA ILE A 76 -8.48 -5.97 11.38
C ILE A 76 -8.77 -5.05 10.19
N THR A 77 -10.04 -4.69 9.99
CA THR A 77 -10.47 -3.79 8.91
C THR A 77 -9.84 -2.39 9.01
N MET A 78 -9.75 -1.83 10.23
CA MET A 78 -9.02 -0.57 10.47
C MET A 78 -7.54 -0.72 10.15
N LEU A 79 -6.89 -1.77 10.64
CA LEU A 79 -5.46 -2.00 10.39
C LEU A 79 -5.18 -2.12 8.89
N GLY A 80 -6.00 -2.87 8.15
CA GLY A 80 -5.90 -2.96 6.69
C GLY A 80 -6.09 -1.60 6.00
N SER A 81 -7.02 -0.78 6.48
CA SER A 81 -7.23 0.58 5.96
C SER A 81 -6.03 1.49 6.18
N VAL A 82 -5.43 1.43 7.38
CA VAL A 82 -4.19 2.17 7.68
C VAL A 82 -3.05 1.67 6.81
N LEU A 83 -2.92 0.35 6.62
CA LEU A 83 -1.85 -0.23 5.80
C LEU A 83 -2.01 0.12 4.31
N LEU A 84 -3.24 0.23 3.81
CA LEU A 84 -3.52 0.70 2.45
C LEU A 84 -3.08 2.14 2.22
N LEU A 85 -3.23 3.00 3.24
CA LEU A 85 -2.76 4.39 3.19
C LEU A 85 -1.24 4.48 3.37
N ALA A 86 -0.71 3.80 4.38
CA ALA A 86 0.69 3.91 4.81
C ALA A 86 1.67 3.11 3.93
N GLY A 87 1.23 2.03 3.28
CA GLY A 87 2.09 1.15 2.47
C GLY A 87 2.91 1.91 1.41
N PRO A 88 2.26 2.72 0.55
CA PRO A 88 2.96 3.56 -0.43
C PRO A 88 3.94 4.57 0.18
N PHE A 89 3.59 5.15 1.34
CA PHE A 89 4.48 6.04 2.10
C PHE A 89 5.71 5.31 2.63
N LEU A 90 5.54 4.10 3.19
CA LEU A 90 6.65 3.28 3.69
C LEU A 90 7.59 2.89 2.55
N ALA A 91 7.06 2.50 1.39
CA ALA A 91 7.87 2.18 0.22
C ALA A 91 8.69 3.39 -0.27
N THR A 92 8.08 4.57 -0.27
CA THR A 92 8.76 5.81 -0.67
C THR A 92 9.81 6.25 0.36
N GLY A 93 9.49 6.14 1.65
CA GLY A 93 10.43 6.42 2.75
C GLY A 93 11.63 5.48 2.71
N ALA A 94 11.41 4.19 2.49
CA ALA A 94 12.47 3.21 2.30
C ALA A 94 13.37 3.56 1.09
N ALA A 95 12.77 3.94 -0.04
CA ALA A 95 13.51 4.38 -1.23
C ALA A 95 14.35 5.63 -0.96
N LEU A 96 13.83 6.59 -0.18
CA LEU A 96 14.54 7.80 0.21
C LEU A 96 15.72 7.51 1.15
N MET A 97 15.52 6.65 2.15
CA MET A 97 16.57 6.22 3.08
C MET A 97 17.68 5.46 2.35
N TYR A 98 17.30 4.54 1.45
CA TYR A 98 18.24 3.80 0.62
C TYR A 98 19.11 4.75 -0.20
N ARG A 99 18.49 5.73 -0.88
CA ARG A 99 19.22 6.77 -1.61
C ARG A 99 20.19 7.54 -0.72
N ARG A 100 19.76 7.97 0.47
CA ARG A 100 20.62 8.73 1.40
C ARG A 100 21.84 7.92 1.82
N ARG A 101 21.65 6.63 2.15
CA ARG A 101 22.75 5.74 2.53
C ARG A 101 23.78 5.59 1.39
N SER A 102 23.31 5.33 0.16
CA SER A 102 24.21 5.20 -1.00
C SER A 102 24.97 6.49 -1.30
N GLN A 103 24.41 7.68 -1.04
CA GLN A 103 25.13 8.94 -1.20
C GLN A 103 26.21 9.15 -0.14
N VAL A 104 25.96 8.75 1.11
CA VAL A 104 26.95 8.83 2.19
C VAL A 104 28.13 7.90 1.91
N GLU A 105 27.89 6.68 1.44
CA GLU A 105 28.96 5.74 1.09
C GLU A 105 29.84 6.26 -0.07
N VAL A 106 29.27 6.98 -1.05
CA VAL A 106 30.03 7.58 -2.16
C VAL A 106 30.82 8.83 -1.73
N SER A 107 30.36 9.59 -0.72
CA SER A 107 31.10 10.76 -0.22
C SER A 107 32.20 10.43 0.79
N ALA A 108 32.24 9.18 1.28
CA ALA A 108 33.21 8.73 2.28
C ALA A 108 34.37 7.89 1.71
N GLY A 109 34.37 7.60 0.40
CA GLY A 109 35.44 6.90 -0.32
C GLY A 109 36.11 7.80 -1.34
#